data_AF-A0A0F9H9L5-F1
#
_entry.id   AF-A0A0F9H9L5-F1
#
_cell.length_a   1.000
_cell.length_b   1.000
_cell.length_c   1.000
_cell.angle_alpha   90.00
_cell.angle_beta   90.00
_cell.angle_gamma   90.00
#
_symmetry.space_group_name_H-M   'P 1'
#
loop_
_entity.id
_entity.type
_entity.pdbx_description
1 polymer ?
#
loop_
_entity_poly.entity_id
_entity_poly.type
_entity_poly.pdbx_seq_one_letter_code
_entity_poly.pdbx_strand_id
1 'polypeptide(L)'
;MSNMPTTPDAGGIIIRGVNGPPQSTVTIHTTLSVKGGLPDDPKGRKDIPLYTGVLDYFPDALIEVAKCSKAGNDQHNPGEPLHWAKEKSTDHADCIMRHLMQRGTRDTDGILHSAKIAWRALAQLQIELDEGNDDE
;
A
#
# COMPACT_ATOMS: atom_id res chain seq x y z
N MET A 1 -7.00 -69.29 -23.90
CA MET A 1 -5.95 -69.74 -22.95
C MET A 1 -4.63 -69.24 -23.50
N SER A 2 -4.13 -68.10 -23.01
CA SER A 2 -2.93 -67.43 -23.54
C SER A 2 -1.80 -67.57 -22.52
N ASN A 3 -0.69 -68.17 -22.94
CA ASN A 3 0.54 -68.31 -22.15
C ASN A 3 1.49 -67.15 -22.47
N MET A 4 2.03 -66.49 -21.43
CA MET A 4 3.31 -65.78 -21.50
C MET A 4 4.04 -65.99 -20.16
N PRO A 5 5.31 -66.46 -20.16
CA PRO A 5 6.12 -66.59 -18.97
C PRO A 5 6.97 -65.32 -18.70
N THR A 6 7.50 -65.29 -17.48
CA THR A 6 8.22 -64.22 -16.78
C THR A 6 9.68 -63.99 -17.24
N THR A 7 10.18 -62.78 -16.92
CA THR A 7 11.53 -62.13 -16.96
C THR A 7 12.72 -62.99 -16.47
N PRO A 8 14.01 -62.53 -16.39
CA PRO A 8 14.68 -61.23 -16.65
C PRO A 8 16.04 -61.33 -17.42
N ASP A 9 16.75 -60.22 -17.71
CA ASP A 9 18.14 -60.02 -17.21
C ASP A 9 18.72 -58.61 -17.48
N ALA A 10 19.60 -58.19 -16.58
CA ALA A 10 20.28 -56.92 -16.49
C ALA A 10 21.57 -56.85 -17.34
N GLY A 11 21.89 -55.65 -17.85
CA GLY A 11 23.19 -55.33 -18.44
C GLY A 11 23.38 -53.81 -18.48
N GLY A 12 24.36 -53.29 -17.74
CA GLY A 12 24.41 -51.89 -17.34
C GLY A 12 25.27 -50.93 -18.16
N ILE A 13 25.39 -49.73 -17.55
CA ILE A 13 26.39 -48.66 -17.70
C ILE A 13 26.27 -47.78 -18.96
N ILE A 14 26.10 -46.47 -18.76
CA ILE A 14 27.12 -45.41 -18.93
C ILE A 14 26.52 -44.10 -18.36
N ILE A 15 27.09 -43.61 -17.26
CA ILE A 15 26.93 -42.23 -16.79
C ILE A 15 27.93 -41.38 -17.57
N ARG A 16 27.49 -40.52 -18.49
CA ARG A 16 28.25 -39.36 -18.99
C ARG A 16 27.32 -38.24 -19.45
N GLY A 17 27.44 -37.07 -18.84
CA GLY A 17 26.76 -35.85 -19.28
C GLY A 17 26.52 -34.79 -18.20
N VAL A 18 27.46 -34.59 -17.27
CA VAL A 18 27.56 -33.32 -16.53
C VAL A 18 28.04 -32.25 -17.51
N ASN A 19 27.28 -31.17 -17.64
CA ASN A 19 27.68 -29.78 -17.95
C ASN A 19 26.48 -29.02 -18.54
N GLY A 20 25.44 -28.85 -17.73
CA GLY A 20 24.56 -27.69 -17.89
C GLY A 20 25.31 -26.46 -17.35
N PRO A 21 25.15 -25.26 -17.95
CA PRO A 21 25.79 -24.05 -17.44
C PRO A 21 25.42 -23.88 -15.96
N PRO A 22 26.31 -23.31 -15.12
CA PRO A 22 25.96 -23.03 -13.74
C PRO A 22 24.66 -22.23 -13.75
N GLN A 23 23.61 -22.79 -13.15
CA GLN A 23 22.46 -21.97 -12.80
C GLN A 23 22.97 -21.00 -11.76
N SER A 24 23.33 -19.81 -12.24
CA SER A 24 23.62 -18.66 -11.42
C SER A 24 22.43 -18.46 -10.50
N THR A 25 22.61 -18.81 -9.23
CA THR A 25 21.68 -18.43 -8.17
C THR A 25 21.70 -16.90 -8.12
N VAL A 26 20.71 -16.29 -8.75
CA VAL A 26 20.45 -14.87 -8.60
C VAL A 26 19.73 -14.73 -7.27
N THR A 27 20.48 -14.40 -6.21
CA THR A 27 19.90 -13.89 -4.98
C THR A 27 19.43 -12.47 -5.26
N ILE A 28 18.19 -12.34 -5.69
CA ILE A 28 17.47 -11.07 -5.68
C ILE A 28 17.17 -10.73 -4.22
N HIS A 29 17.99 -9.85 -3.64
CA HIS A 29 17.65 -9.14 -2.42
C HIS A 29 16.57 -8.12 -2.74
N THR A 30 15.32 -8.58 -2.89
CA THR A 30 14.17 -7.70 -3.00
C THR A 30 13.95 -7.08 -1.63
N THR A 31 14.38 -5.83 -1.49
CA THR A 31 14.06 -4.99 -0.33
C THR A 31 13.25 -3.82 -0.87
N LEU A 32 12.12 -3.57 -0.22
CA LEU A 32 10.96 -2.76 -0.60
C LEU A 32 11.19 -1.67 -1.67
N SER A 33 10.28 -1.61 -2.64
CA SER A 33 10.01 -0.36 -3.35
C SER A 33 8.64 0.14 -2.92
N VAL A 34 8.60 1.14 -2.05
CA VAL A 34 7.40 1.96 -1.88
C VAL A 34 7.42 2.98 -3.01
N LYS A 35 6.58 2.71 -4.01
CA LYS A 35 6.01 3.73 -4.92
C LYS A 35 4.71 3.21 -5.55
N GLY A 36 3.81 2.73 -4.68
CA GLY A 36 2.37 2.63 -4.98
C GLY A 36 1.70 1.26 -4.95
N GLY A 37 2.34 0.19 -4.48
CA GLY A 37 1.76 -1.16 -4.49
C GLY A 37 2.11 -2.00 -3.26
N LEU A 38 1.24 -2.97 -2.96
CA LEU A 38 1.60 -4.04 -2.04
C LEU A 38 2.71 -4.91 -2.68
N PRO A 39 3.62 -5.52 -1.90
CA PRO A 39 4.57 -6.49 -2.41
C PRO A 39 3.86 -7.61 -3.19
N ASP A 40 4.50 -8.15 -4.23
CA ASP A 40 3.94 -9.26 -5.01
C ASP A 40 4.01 -10.59 -4.25
N ASP A 41 4.89 -10.71 -3.26
CA ASP A 41 5.10 -11.93 -2.51
C ASP A 41 4.12 -12.07 -1.32
N PRO A 42 3.62 -13.30 -1.03
CA PRO A 42 2.66 -13.50 0.04
C PRO A 42 3.13 -13.10 1.44
N LYS A 43 4.45 -13.11 1.71
CA LYS A 43 4.99 -12.76 3.02
C LYS A 43 4.97 -11.23 3.19
N GLY A 44 5.52 -10.50 2.23
CA GLY A 44 5.52 -9.04 2.23
C GLY A 44 4.11 -8.44 2.33
N ARG A 45 3.10 -9.06 1.69
CA ARG A 45 1.70 -8.64 1.84
C ARG A 45 1.14 -8.79 3.25
N LYS A 46 1.53 -9.85 3.97
CA LYS A 46 1.07 -10.10 5.34
C LYS A 46 1.73 -9.16 6.35
N ASP A 47 2.92 -8.69 6.03
CA ASP A 47 3.66 -7.73 6.88
C ASP A 47 3.09 -6.30 6.79
N ILE A 48 2.09 -6.05 5.92
CA ILE A 48 1.36 -4.78 5.80
C ILE A 48 -0.13 -4.99 6.17
N PRO A 49 -0.47 -5.02 7.47
CA PRO A 49 -1.82 -5.34 7.94
C PRO A 49 -2.79 -4.15 7.79
N LEU A 50 -3.15 -3.77 6.56
CA LEU A 50 -4.02 -2.60 6.29
C LEU A 50 -5.37 -2.67 7.02
N TYR A 51 -6.01 -3.84 7.00
CA TYR A 51 -7.33 -3.97 7.62
C TYR A 51 -7.23 -3.94 9.15
N THR A 52 -6.48 -4.87 9.74
CA THR A 52 -6.38 -5.00 11.20
C THR A 52 -5.55 -3.91 11.88
N GLY A 53 -4.74 -3.17 11.13
CA GLY A 53 -3.89 -2.09 11.64
C GLY A 53 -4.40 -0.67 11.38
N VAL A 54 -5.42 -0.50 10.51
CA VAL A 54 -5.98 0.82 10.18
C VAL A 54 -7.50 0.80 10.25
N LEU A 55 -8.15 -0.08 9.47
CA LEU A 55 -9.62 -0.12 9.38
C LEU A 55 -10.28 -0.61 10.67
N ASP A 56 -9.73 -1.65 11.33
CA ASP A 56 -10.25 -2.15 12.60
C ASP A 56 -9.98 -1.18 13.77
N TYR A 57 -8.89 -0.41 13.70
CA TYR A 57 -8.52 0.53 14.78
C TYR A 57 -9.27 1.86 14.69
N PHE A 58 -9.48 2.39 13.49
CA PHE A 58 -9.93 3.76 13.28
C PHE A 58 -11.15 3.90 12.36
N PRO A 59 -12.17 3.03 12.40
CA PRO A 59 -13.25 3.05 11.42
C PRO A 59 -14.01 4.38 11.40
N ASP A 60 -14.42 4.89 12.57
CA ASP A 60 -15.17 6.15 12.67
C ASP A 60 -14.31 7.37 12.28
N ALA A 61 -13.02 7.35 12.61
CA ALA A 61 -12.12 8.43 12.23
C ALA A 61 -11.94 8.49 10.71
N LEU A 62 -11.81 7.33 10.04
CA LEU A 62 -11.72 7.26 8.58
C LEU A 62 -13.02 7.73 7.90
N ILE A 63 -14.19 7.47 8.50
CA ILE A 63 -15.46 8.02 8.03
C ILE A 63 -15.43 9.56 8.07
N GLU A 64 -14.96 10.16 9.16
CA GLU A 64 -14.86 11.62 9.27
C GLU A 64 -13.82 12.22 8.31
N VAL A 65 -12.70 11.53 8.06
CA VAL A 65 -11.71 11.92 7.02
C VAL A 65 -12.32 11.84 5.62
N ALA A 66 -13.14 10.82 5.33
CA ALA A 66 -13.85 10.71 4.06
C ALA A 66 -14.87 11.85 3.88
N LYS A 67 -15.61 12.21 4.93
CA LYS A 67 -16.51 13.38 4.93
C LYS A 67 -15.73 14.68 4.67
N CYS A 68 -14.57 14.85 5.30
CA CYS A 68 -13.68 15.99 5.04
C CYS A 68 -13.28 16.07 3.57
N SER A 69 -12.93 14.94 2.95
CA SER A 69 -12.60 14.87 1.52
C SER A 69 -13.77 15.30 0.64
N LYS A 70 -14.99 14.82 0.96
CA LYS A 70 -16.20 15.18 0.22
C LYS A 70 -16.54 16.67 0.35
N ALA A 71 -16.49 17.21 1.57
CA ALA A 71 -16.76 18.62 1.83
C ALA A 71 -15.77 19.54 1.09
N GLY A 72 -14.47 19.21 1.13
CA GLY A 72 -13.45 19.94 0.39
C GLY A 72 -13.66 19.88 -1.12
N ASN A 73 -14.03 18.72 -1.67
CA ASN A 73 -14.36 18.59 -3.08
C ASN A 73 -15.59 19.41 -3.46
N ASP A 74 -16.66 19.38 -2.68
CA ASP A 74 -17.87 20.15 -2.97
C ASP A 74 -17.61 21.66 -2.94
N GLN A 75 -16.69 22.11 -2.08
CA GLN A 75 -16.29 23.52 -1.99
C GLN A 75 -15.40 23.95 -3.17
N HIS A 76 -14.44 23.13 -3.58
CA HIS A 76 -13.41 23.51 -4.55
C HIS A 76 -13.64 23.02 -5.97
N ASN A 77 -14.47 21.99 -6.15
CA ASN A 77 -14.79 21.30 -7.41
C ASN A 77 -16.31 20.98 -7.50
N PRO A 78 -17.19 22.00 -7.41
CA PRO A 78 -18.63 21.78 -7.34
C PRO A 78 -19.17 21.08 -8.60
N GLY A 79 -19.87 19.96 -8.39
CA GLY A 79 -20.48 19.18 -9.48
C GLY A 79 -19.56 18.15 -10.12
N GLU A 80 -18.28 18.10 -9.72
CA GLU A 80 -17.32 17.12 -10.21
C GLU A 80 -17.27 15.85 -9.34
N PRO A 81 -16.88 14.69 -9.90
CA PRO A 81 -16.56 13.51 -9.10
C PRO A 81 -15.50 13.81 -8.04
N LEU A 82 -15.53 13.07 -6.93
CA LEU A 82 -14.59 13.24 -5.83
C LEU A 82 -13.14 13.03 -6.31
N HIS A 83 -12.31 14.06 -6.18
CA HIS A 83 -10.88 13.98 -6.42
C HIS A 83 -10.10 14.96 -5.53
N TRP A 84 -8.83 14.66 -5.31
CA TRP A 84 -7.93 15.56 -4.60
C TRP A 84 -7.09 16.37 -5.59
N ALA A 85 -7.43 17.66 -5.72
CA ALA A 85 -6.63 18.66 -6.44
C ALA A 85 -5.47 19.14 -5.54
N LYS A 86 -4.32 18.46 -5.64
CA LYS A 86 -3.14 18.68 -4.78
C LYS A 86 -2.66 20.15 -4.82
N GLU A 87 -2.72 20.76 -5.99
CA GLU A 87 -2.32 22.13 -6.25
C GLU A 87 -3.18 23.19 -5.52
N LYS A 88 -4.37 22.81 -5.04
CA LYS A 88 -5.28 23.71 -4.28
C LYS A 88 -5.06 23.66 -2.77
N SER A 89 -4.15 22.80 -2.28
CA SER A 89 -3.94 22.59 -0.84
C SER A 89 -2.48 22.31 -0.54
N THR A 90 -1.70 23.38 -0.36
CA THR A 90 -0.25 23.31 -0.19
C THR A 90 0.23 23.63 1.23
N ASP A 91 -0.56 24.37 2.01
CA ASP A 91 -0.21 24.77 3.38
C ASP A 91 -0.66 23.74 4.43
N HIS A 92 -0.06 22.54 4.40
CA HIS A 92 -0.44 21.45 5.31
C HIS A 92 -0.05 21.74 6.76
N ALA A 93 1.21 22.13 7.01
CA ALA A 93 1.76 22.30 8.35
C ALA A 93 0.99 23.36 9.16
N ASP A 94 0.76 24.56 8.60
CA ASP A 94 0.04 25.60 9.36
C ASP A 94 -1.46 25.28 9.47
N CYS A 95 -2.06 24.63 8.46
CA CYS A 95 -3.45 24.16 8.58
C CYS A 95 -3.60 23.17 9.74
N ILE A 96 -2.66 22.24 9.90
CA ILE A 96 -2.66 21.29 11.02
C ILE A 96 -2.62 22.05 12.34
N MET A 97 -1.74 23.04 12.50
CA MET A 97 -1.65 23.83 13.73
C MET A 97 -2.92 24.63 14.02
N ARG A 98 -3.52 25.29 13.02
CA ARG A 98 -4.78 26.04 13.19
C ARG A 98 -5.92 25.12 13.64
N HIS A 99 -6.08 23.95 13.02
CA HIS A 99 -7.10 23.00 13.45
C HIS A 99 -6.78 22.37 14.82
N LEU A 100 -5.50 22.16 15.15
CA LEU A 100 -5.11 21.62 16.46
C LEU A 100 -5.46 22.55 17.62
N MET A 101 -5.35 23.87 17.41
CA MET A 101 -5.76 24.88 18.39
C MET A 101 -7.27 24.82 18.69
N GLN A 102 -8.07 24.31 17.76
CA GLN A 102 -9.53 24.18 17.88
C GLN A 102 -9.99 22.72 17.94
N ARG A 103 -9.10 21.78 18.31
CA ARG A 103 -9.44 20.36 18.40
C ARG A 103 -10.60 20.11 19.37
N GLY A 104 -11.40 19.09 19.09
CA GLY A 104 -12.58 18.74 19.89
C GLY A 104 -13.86 19.49 19.52
N THR A 105 -13.79 20.48 18.62
CA THR A 105 -14.97 21.16 18.06
C THR A 105 -15.12 20.89 16.56
N ARG A 106 -16.20 21.41 15.98
CA ARG A 106 -16.43 21.47 14.52
C ARG A 106 -16.04 22.84 13.98
N ASP A 107 -15.56 22.85 12.75
CA ASP A 107 -15.31 24.05 11.96
C ASP A 107 -16.65 24.55 11.35
N THR A 108 -16.59 25.69 10.67
CA THR A 108 -17.71 26.39 10.02
C THR A 108 -18.41 25.57 8.93
N ASP A 109 -17.71 24.61 8.31
CA ASP A 109 -18.27 23.65 7.35
C ASP A 109 -18.89 22.41 8.00
N GLY A 110 -18.94 22.38 9.34
CA GLY A 110 -19.48 21.28 10.12
C GLY A 110 -18.53 20.08 10.26
N ILE A 111 -17.33 20.10 9.70
CA ILE A 111 -16.35 19.01 9.85
C ILE A 111 -15.58 19.19 11.17
N LEU A 112 -15.26 18.08 11.84
CA LEU A 112 -14.43 18.12 13.05
C LEU A 112 -13.04 18.67 12.73
N HIS A 113 -12.53 19.59 13.56
CA HIS A 113 -11.15 20.08 13.42
C HIS A 113 -10.14 18.93 13.44
N SER A 114 -10.35 17.93 14.30
CA SER A 114 -9.51 16.73 14.36
C SER A 114 -9.54 15.88 13.09
N ALA A 115 -10.67 15.83 12.36
CA ALA A 115 -10.74 15.13 11.09
C ALA A 115 -9.95 15.88 10.00
N LYS A 116 -9.98 17.21 10.01
CA LYS A 116 -9.16 18.05 9.12
C LYS A 116 -7.67 17.89 9.40
N ILE A 117 -7.27 17.76 10.67
CA ILE A 117 -5.88 17.43 11.04
C ILE A 117 -5.46 16.10 10.42
N ALA A 118 -6.25 15.03 10.64
CA ALA A 118 -5.95 13.71 10.11
C ALA A 118 -5.86 13.71 8.58
N TRP A 119 -6.80 14.39 7.91
CA TRP A 119 -6.77 14.56 6.45
C TRP A 119 -5.52 15.30 5.99
N ARG A 120 -5.15 16.41 6.65
CA ARG A 120 -3.96 17.20 6.29
C ARG A 120 -2.67 16.41 6.50
N ALA A 121 -2.57 15.62 7.56
CA ALA A 121 -1.40 14.78 7.83
C ALA A 121 -1.27 13.65 6.80
N LEU A 122 -2.37 12.99 6.42
CA LEU A 122 -2.37 11.98 5.35
C LEU A 122 -1.97 12.60 4.00
N ALA A 123 -2.49 13.78 3.68
CA ALA A 123 -2.17 14.49 2.46
C ALA A 123 -0.68 14.88 2.41
N GLN A 124 -0.13 15.39 3.52
CA GLN A 124 1.29 15.70 3.62
C GLN A 124 2.16 14.45 3.45
N LEU A 125 1.85 13.36 4.17
CA LEU A 125 2.56 12.10 4.03
C LEU A 125 2.51 11.58 2.59
N GLN A 126 1.36 11.67 1.91
CA GLN A 126 1.25 11.25 0.52
C GLN A 126 2.13 12.10 -0.41
N ILE A 127 2.20 13.42 -0.20
CA ILE A 127 3.09 14.30 -0.98
C ILE A 127 4.56 13.89 -0.76
N GLU A 128 4.96 13.68 0.49
CA GLU A 128 6.32 13.26 0.83
C GLU A 128 6.68 11.92 0.15
N LEU A 129 5.75 10.95 0.13
CA LEU A 129 5.92 9.67 -0.57
C LEU A 129 5.95 9.83 -2.11
N ASP A 130 5.17 10.74 -2.67
CA ASP A 130 5.18 11.00 -4.11
C ASP A 130 6.52 11.64 -4.56
N GLU A 131 7.08 12.49 -3.71
CA GLU A 131 8.36 13.18 -3.91
C GLU A 131 9.58 12.23 -3.73
N GLY A 132 9.40 11.09 -3.06
CA GLY A 132 10.46 10.11 -2.80
C GLY A 132 11.22 10.33 -1.50
N ASN A 133 10.57 10.93 -0.49
CA ASN A 133 11.17 11.13 0.84
C ASN A 133 11.17 9.85 1.70
N ASP A 134 11.00 8.67 1.10
CA ASP A 134 11.09 7.34 1.69
C ASP A 134 12.39 6.59 1.36
N ASP A 135 13.27 7.20 0.57
CA ASP A 135 14.53 6.61 0.05
C ASP A 135 15.78 6.84 0.96
N GLU A 136 15.62 7.22 2.23
CA GLU A 136 16.72 7.30 3.24
C GLU A 136 16.77 6.08 4.18
#